data_AF-A0A3C1FM05-F1
#
_entry.id   AF-A0A3C1FM05-F1
#
_cell.length_a   1.000
_cell.length_b   1.000
_cell.length_c   1.000
_cell.angle_alpha   90.00
_cell.angle_beta   90.00
_cell.angle_gamma   90.00
#
_symmetry.space_group_name_H-M   'P 1'
#
loop_
_entity.id
_entity.type
_entity.pdbx_description
1 polymer ?
#
loop_
_entity_poly.entity_id
_entity_poly.type
_entity_poly.pdbx_seq_one_letter_code
_entity_poly.pdbx_strand_id
1 'polypeptide(L)'
;VDASDGRLFWTESRPGEGGRTTLMMLEGELQAGSQKPRELVPAPYNIRSRVHEYGGTAHVIADDTLYFVNFADQRLYRLPIGEKNPVPLTPDSNGTLRYADLVFDTARGRILCIEEVHSADGAEPRNRIVAIDCTDAGAETTVLVEGADFYAWPRLSPNGATLAWVSWDHPNMPWDGTTLYRAPLNAAGMPGTATYVAGGEEISIFQPDWSPSGDLHFVSDETGWWNLYREDKGKTRALAPMGAEFSLPLWSQIGRAHV
;
A
#
# COMPACT_ATOMS: atom_id res chain seq x y z
N VAL A 1 -0.70 -7.03 11.36
CA VAL A 1 -1.03 -8.47 11.23
C VAL A 1 -1.95 -8.62 10.04
N ASP A 2 -1.67 -9.58 9.17
CA ASP A 2 -2.49 -9.96 8.02
C ASP A 2 -2.86 -11.45 8.15
N ALA A 3 -4.03 -11.84 7.66
CA ALA A 3 -4.54 -13.21 7.75
C ALA A 3 -5.01 -13.68 6.37
N SER A 4 -4.47 -14.82 5.92
CA SER A 4 -4.77 -15.38 4.60
C SER A 4 -4.64 -16.91 4.65
N ASP A 5 -5.69 -17.62 4.22
CA ASP A 5 -5.71 -19.09 4.08
C ASP A 5 -5.23 -19.86 5.32
N GLY A 6 -5.69 -19.45 6.51
CA GLY A 6 -5.29 -20.07 7.78
C GLY A 6 -3.86 -19.76 8.20
N ARG A 7 -3.22 -18.77 7.60
CA ARG A 7 -1.90 -18.26 7.94
C ARG A 7 -2.01 -16.85 8.51
N LEU A 8 -1.19 -16.55 9.51
CA LEU A 8 -1.05 -15.22 10.09
C LEU A 8 0.33 -14.65 9.78
N PHE A 9 0.38 -13.38 9.42
CA PHE A 9 1.59 -12.67 9.06
C PHE A 9 1.71 -11.38 9.86
N TRP A 10 2.91 -11.06 10.34
CA TRP A 10 3.17 -9.79 11.02
C TRP A 10 4.61 -9.36 10.85
N THR A 11 4.83 -8.05 10.87
CA THR A 11 6.17 -7.49 10.88
C THR A 11 6.73 -7.52 12.29
N GLU A 12 8.02 -7.78 12.41
CA GLU A 12 8.71 -7.77 13.70
C GLU A 12 10.07 -7.08 13.57
N SER A 13 10.40 -6.22 14.53
CA SER A 13 11.70 -5.55 14.58
C SER A 13 12.78 -6.50 15.10
N ARG A 14 14.00 -6.37 14.58
CA ARG A 14 15.21 -7.07 15.02
C ARG A 14 16.26 -6.04 15.46
N PRO A 15 16.19 -5.51 16.70
CA PRO A 15 17.14 -4.49 17.17
C PRO A 15 18.61 -4.95 17.12
N GLY A 16 18.87 -6.22 17.42
CA GLY A 16 20.21 -6.81 17.38
C GLY A 16 20.76 -7.03 15.96
N GLU A 17 19.96 -6.83 14.92
CA GLU A 17 20.33 -7.08 13.52
C GLU A 17 20.26 -5.76 12.71
N GLY A 18 20.84 -4.69 13.26
CA GLY A 18 20.83 -3.37 12.63
C GLY A 18 19.46 -2.70 12.61
N GLY A 19 18.54 -3.12 13.49
CA GLY A 19 17.18 -2.56 13.56
C GLY A 19 16.30 -2.91 12.36
N ARG A 20 16.63 -3.97 11.61
CA ARG A 20 15.82 -4.40 10.47
C ARG A 20 14.43 -4.86 10.89
N THR A 21 13.48 -4.75 9.97
CA THR A 21 12.15 -5.34 10.08
C THR A 21 12.09 -6.59 9.22
N THR A 22 11.57 -7.69 9.78
CA THR A 22 11.30 -8.93 9.05
C THR A 22 9.80 -9.22 9.01
N LEU A 23 9.40 -10.23 8.23
CA LEU A 23 8.03 -10.76 8.21
C LEU A 23 8.01 -12.14 8.85
N MET A 24 7.15 -12.30 9.83
CA MET A 24 6.87 -13.56 10.50
C MET A 24 5.63 -14.19 9.91
N MET A 25 5.58 -15.52 9.94
CA MET A 25 4.43 -16.32 9.55
C MET A 25 4.13 -17.37 10.60
N LEU A 26 2.86 -17.55 10.91
CA LEU A 26 2.33 -18.70 11.62
C LEU A 26 1.32 -19.44 10.72
N GLU A 27 1.46 -20.75 10.61
CA GLU A 27 0.50 -21.63 9.94
C GLU A 27 -0.43 -22.25 10.99
N GLY A 28 -1.74 -22.10 10.80
CA GLY A 28 -2.76 -22.64 11.70
C GLY A 28 -2.90 -21.87 13.03
N GLU A 29 -3.53 -22.51 14.00
CA GLU A 29 -3.76 -21.93 15.33
C GLU A 29 -2.58 -22.09 16.27
N LEU A 30 -2.39 -21.11 17.15
CA LEU A 30 -1.38 -21.14 18.20
C LEU A 30 -1.86 -22.03 19.36
N GLN A 31 -1.69 -23.35 19.24
CA GLN A 31 -1.98 -24.33 20.28
C GLN A 31 -0.69 -24.98 20.81
N ALA A 32 -0.77 -25.61 21.99
CA ALA A 32 0.35 -26.36 22.55
C ALA A 32 0.72 -27.54 21.62
N GLY A 33 1.92 -27.49 21.03
CA GLY A 33 2.37 -28.47 20.05
C GLY A 33 2.22 -28.03 18.59
N SER A 34 1.60 -26.87 18.32
CA SER A 34 1.54 -26.28 16.98
C SER A 34 2.94 -25.88 16.46
N GLN A 35 3.04 -25.77 15.14
CA GLN A 35 4.23 -25.25 14.47
C GLN A 35 4.53 -23.84 14.99
N LYS A 36 5.80 -23.60 15.33
CA LYS A 36 6.22 -22.29 15.82
C LYS A 36 6.16 -21.26 14.68
N PRO A 37 5.91 -19.97 15.01
CA PRO A 37 6.15 -18.89 14.07
C PRO A 37 7.51 -19.01 13.40
N ARG A 38 7.57 -18.82 12.09
CA ARG A 38 8.80 -18.82 11.31
C ARG A 38 9.04 -17.45 10.70
N GLU A 39 10.30 -17.09 10.61
CA GLU A 39 10.73 -15.89 9.92
C GLU A 39 10.83 -16.16 8.42
N LEU A 40 10.28 -15.27 7.59
CA LEU A 40 10.29 -15.41 6.14
C LEU A 40 11.47 -14.72 5.48
N VAL A 41 11.84 -13.53 5.95
CA VAL A 41 12.85 -12.69 5.29
C VAL A 41 14.17 -12.73 6.07
N PRO A 42 15.21 -13.41 5.55
CA PRO A 42 16.48 -13.54 6.26
C PRO A 42 17.26 -12.22 6.27
N ALA A 43 18.16 -12.07 7.24
CA ALA A 43 19.19 -11.03 7.17
C ALA A 43 20.04 -11.18 5.88
N PRO A 44 20.50 -10.08 5.27
CA PRO A 44 20.43 -8.69 5.76
C PRO A 44 19.19 -7.91 5.30
N TYR A 45 18.20 -8.57 4.68
CA TYR A 45 17.03 -7.89 4.12
C TYR A 45 16.16 -7.24 5.20
N ASN A 46 15.63 -6.06 4.87
CA ASN A 46 14.90 -5.21 5.80
C ASN A 46 13.62 -4.68 5.13
N ILE A 47 12.45 -5.11 5.60
CA ILE A 47 11.15 -4.78 4.99
C ILE A 47 10.71 -3.39 5.41
N ARG A 48 11.25 -2.37 4.75
CA ARG A 48 10.92 -0.95 4.98
C ARG A 48 11.13 -0.15 3.69
N SER A 49 10.24 0.80 3.44
CA SER A 49 10.44 1.81 2.40
C SER A 49 10.89 3.14 3.00
N ARG A 50 11.32 4.05 2.14
CA ARG A 50 11.61 5.47 2.42
C ARG A 50 10.67 6.42 1.68
N VAL A 51 9.63 5.91 1.01
CA VAL A 51 8.59 6.76 0.41
C VAL A 51 7.98 7.66 1.49
N HIS A 52 7.83 8.94 1.15
CA HIS A 52 7.43 10.05 2.04
C HIS A 52 8.26 10.15 3.32
N GLU A 53 9.44 9.52 3.36
CA GLU A 53 10.30 9.34 4.54
C GLU A 53 9.66 8.56 5.72
N TYR A 54 8.39 8.16 5.63
CA TYR A 54 7.66 7.38 6.64
C TYR A 54 7.51 5.89 6.29
N GLY A 55 7.58 5.54 5.00
CA GLY A 55 7.94 4.18 4.57
C GLY A 55 6.81 3.17 4.32
N GLY A 56 5.55 3.59 4.35
CA GLY A 56 4.35 2.90 3.85
C GLY A 56 4.19 1.43 4.18
N THR A 57 3.20 0.78 3.54
CA THR A 57 3.13 -0.68 3.57
C THR A 57 4.16 -1.26 2.61
N ALA A 58 5.29 -1.74 3.15
CA ALA A 58 6.45 -2.21 2.38
C ALA A 58 6.39 -3.69 1.95
N HIS A 59 5.25 -4.38 2.11
CA HIS A 59 5.09 -5.76 1.67
C HIS A 59 3.66 -6.11 1.30
N VAL A 60 3.48 -7.16 0.49
CA VAL A 60 2.20 -7.81 0.24
C VAL A 60 2.45 -9.30 -0.01
N ILE A 61 1.52 -10.14 0.42
CA ILE A 61 1.54 -11.57 0.13
C ILE A 61 0.46 -11.84 -0.91
N ALA A 62 0.83 -12.60 -1.93
CA ALA A 62 -0.11 -13.14 -2.90
C ALA A 62 0.21 -14.61 -3.13
N ASP A 63 -0.81 -15.45 -2.96
CA ASP A 63 -0.70 -16.91 -2.98
C ASP A 63 0.37 -17.40 -1.99
N ASP A 64 1.44 -18.01 -2.50
CA ASP A 64 2.62 -18.46 -1.75
C ASP A 64 3.87 -17.62 -2.03
N THR A 65 3.69 -16.35 -2.37
CA THR A 65 4.80 -15.44 -2.68
C THR A 65 4.71 -14.15 -1.86
N LEU A 66 5.82 -13.81 -1.20
CA LEU A 66 6.02 -12.53 -0.56
C LEU A 66 6.65 -11.54 -1.54
N TYR A 67 6.03 -10.37 -1.69
CA TYR A 67 6.62 -9.22 -2.35
C TYR A 67 6.95 -8.17 -1.31
N PHE A 68 8.16 -7.63 -1.32
CA PHE A 68 8.56 -6.66 -0.30
C PHE A 68 9.62 -5.68 -0.79
N VAL A 69 9.66 -4.49 -0.19
CA VAL A 69 10.68 -3.48 -0.45
C VAL A 69 11.84 -3.69 0.51
N ASN A 70 13.05 -3.81 -0.03
CA ASN A 70 14.26 -3.90 0.78
C ASN A 70 14.80 -2.50 1.11
N PHE A 71 15.00 -2.21 2.39
CA PHE A 71 15.39 -0.88 2.84
C PHE A 71 16.74 -0.41 2.28
N ALA A 72 17.69 -1.33 2.10
CA ALA A 72 19.07 -0.99 1.76
C ALA A 72 19.21 -0.39 0.35
N ASP A 73 18.40 -0.87 -0.61
CA ASP A 73 18.48 -0.49 -2.02
C ASP A 73 17.16 0.08 -2.57
N GLN A 74 16.08 0.05 -1.77
CA GLN A 74 14.72 0.49 -2.11
C GLN A 74 14.08 -0.28 -3.27
N ARG A 75 14.62 -1.45 -3.65
CA ARG A 75 14.06 -2.28 -4.72
C ARG A 75 12.91 -3.13 -4.21
N LEU A 76 11.99 -3.46 -5.11
CA LEU A 76 10.95 -4.45 -4.86
C LEU A 76 11.54 -5.85 -5.10
N TYR A 77 11.32 -6.76 -4.16
CA TYR A 77 11.77 -8.14 -4.21
C TYR A 77 10.59 -9.11 -4.22
N ARG A 78 10.80 -10.25 -4.86
CA ARG A 78 9.94 -11.44 -4.85
C ARG A 78 10.62 -12.55 -4.06
N LEU A 79 9.92 -13.16 -3.11
CA LEU A 79 10.38 -14.31 -2.34
C LEU A 79 9.25 -15.34 -2.25
N PRO A 80 9.32 -16.44 -3.02
CA PRO A 80 8.43 -17.58 -2.79
C PRO A 80 8.58 -18.09 -1.35
N ILE A 81 7.47 -18.36 -0.69
CA ILE A 81 7.44 -18.83 0.68
C ILE A 81 8.11 -20.22 0.74
N GLY A 82 9.12 -20.35 1.60
CA GLY A 82 9.91 -21.59 1.75
C GLY A 82 11.28 -21.51 1.08
N GLU A 83 11.45 -20.56 0.15
CA GLU A 83 12.76 -20.21 -0.39
C GLU A 83 13.52 -19.26 0.55
N LYS A 84 14.84 -19.12 0.31
CA LYS A 84 15.72 -18.28 1.13
C LYS A 84 16.33 -17.09 0.39
N ASN A 85 16.22 -17.05 -0.94
CA ASN A 85 16.89 -16.07 -1.78
C ASN A 85 15.87 -15.16 -2.46
N PRO A 86 15.63 -13.94 -1.93
CA PRO A 86 14.81 -12.94 -2.60
C PRO A 86 15.39 -12.56 -3.96
N VAL A 87 14.53 -12.42 -4.97
CA VAL A 87 14.89 -11.99 -6.32
C VAL A 87 14.37 -10.58 -6.55
N PRO A 88 15.20 -9.61 -6.97
CA PRO A 88 14.72 -8.26 -7.22
C PRO A 88 13.86 -8.21 -8.49
N LEU A 89 12.70 -7.56 -8.40
CA LEU A 89 11.80 -7.32 -9.51
C LEU A 89 12.09 -6.00 -10.21
N THR A 90 12.55 -4.97 -9.50
CA THR A 90 12.86 -3.66 -10.11
C THR A 90 14.37 -3.52 -10.38
N PRO A 91 14.79 -2.67 -11.33
CA PRO A 91 16.20 -2.38 -11.57
C PRO A 91 16.88 -1.78 -10.33
N ASP A 92 18.21 -1.89 -10.28
CA ASP A 92 18.99 -1.17 -9.29
C ASP A 92 19.15 0.29 -9.73
N SER A 93 18.43 1.17 -9.05
CA SER A 93 18.46 2.60 -9.34
C SER A 93 19.39 3.37 -8.37
N ASN A 94 20.15 2.67 -7.53
CA ASN A 94 20.88 3.25 -6.40
C ASN A 94 19.99 4.09 -5.46
N GLY A 95 18.74 3.64 -5.23
CA GLY A 95 17.80 4.26 -4.29
C GLY A 95 17.06 5.51 -4.80
N THR A 96 17.22 5.87 -6.07
CA THR A 96 16.46 6.97 -6.72
C THR A 96 15.00 6.62 -7.00
N LEU A 97 14.68 5.33 -7.14
CA LEU A 97 13.33 4.80 -7.24
C LEU A 97 12.99 4.17 -5.90
N ARG A 98 11.83 4.52 -5.35
CA ARG A 98 11.37 3.99 -4.06
C ARG A 98 9.92 3.59 -4.17
N TYR A 99 9.55 2.51 -3.51
CA TYR A 99 8.22 1.92 -3.64
C TYR A 99 7.53 1.76 -2.29
N ALA A 100 6.22 1.94 -2.23
CA ALA A 100 5.43 1.70 -1.02
C ALA A 100 3.96 1.40 -1.34
N ASP A 101 3.20 0.99 -0.33
CA ASP A 101 1.77 0.68 -0.41
C ASP A 101 1.44 -0.36 -1.50
N LEU A 102 2.12 -1.50 -1.40
CA LEU A 102 1.99 -2.58 -2.37
C LEU A 102 0.59 -3.21 -2.35
N VAL A 103 0.02 -3.41 -3.54
CA VAL A 103 -1.23 -4.13 -3.79
C VAL A 103 -1.02 -5.11 -4.94
N PHE A 104 -1.47 -6.35 -4.78
CA PHE A 104 -1.35 -7.35 -5.86
C PHE A 104 -2.60 -7.34 -6.76
N ASP A 105 -2.40 -7.20 -8.07
CA ASP A 105 -3.42 -7.34 -9.10
C ASP A 105 -3.41 -8.78 -9.62
N THR A 106 -4.15 -9.66 -8.93
CA THR A 106 -4.20 -11.11 -9.23
C THR A 106 -4.62 -11.38 -10.67
N ALA A 107 -5.52 -10.56 -11.24
CA ALA A 107 -6.02 -10.77 -12.60
C ALA A 107 -4.92 -10.59 -13.66
N ARG A 108 -3.86 -9.84 -13.35
CA ARG A 108 -2.80 -9.47 -14.31
C ARG A 108 -1.39 -9.83 -13.83
N GLY A 109 -1.24 -10.43 -12.65
CA GLY A 109 0.05 -10.91 -12.14
C GLY A 109 1.08 -9.80 -11.92
N ARG A 110 0.66 -8.67 -11.33
CA ARG A 110 1.51 -7.48 -11.17
C ARG A 110 1.26 -6.79 -9.83
N ILE A 111 2.22 -6.01 -9.37
CA ILE A 111 2.10 -5.17 -8.17
C ILE A 111 1.71 -3.76 -8.59
N LEU A 112 0.69 -3.21 -7.96
CA LEU A 112 0.37 -1.78 -7.97
C LEU A 112 0.96 -1.14 -6.72
N CYS A 113 1.64 -0.02 -6.86
CA CYS A 113 2.27 0.65 -5.72
C CYS A 113 2.47 2.15 -5.98
N ILE A 114 2.81 2.87 -4.92
CA ILE A 114 3.41 4.20 -5.03
C ILE A 114 4.86 4.06 -5.48
N GLU A 115 5.29 4.89 -6.42
CA GLU A 115 6.68 5.10 -6.82
C GLU A 115 7.07 6.56 -6.56
N GLU A 116 8.18 6.78 -5.87
CA GLU A 116 8.89 8.05 -5.86
C GLU A 116 10.07 7.99 -6.83
N VAL A 117 10.21 9.04 -7.65
CA VAL A 117 11.35 9.24 -8.54
C VAL A 117 12.15 10.44 -8.07
N HIS A 118 13.30 10.17 -7.44
CA HIS A 118 14.24 11.17 -6.95
C HIS A 118 15.23 11.56 -8.04
N SER A 119 15.47 12.86 -8.19
CA SER A 119 16.49 13.39 -9.09
C SER A 119 17.80 13.68 -8.35
N ALA A 120 18.91 13.68 -9.10
CA ALA A 120 20.24 13.88 -8.53
C ALA A 120 20.48 15.32 -8.02
N ASP A 121 19.68 16.28 -8.46
CA ASP A 121 19.74 17.69 -8.04
C ASP A 121 19.03 17.96 -6.70
N GLY A 122 18.41 16.94 -6.10
CA GLY A 122 17.70 17.06 -4.82
C GLY A 122 16.38 17.83 -4.94
N ALA A 123 15.85 18.00 -6.15
CA ALA A 123 14.50 18.50 -6.34
C ALA A 123 13.47 17.56 -5.68
N GLU A 124 12.28 18.08 -5.47
CA GLU A 124 11.19 17.30 -4.89
C GLU A 124 10.92 16.03 -5.71
N PRO A 125 10.80 14.86 -5.06
CA PRO A 125 10.54 13.62 -5.77
C PRO A 125 9.20 13.66 -6.49
N ARG A 126 9.14 13.11 -7.70
CA ARG A 126 7.85 12.88 -8.37
C ARG A 126 7.20 11.65 -7.80
N ASN A 127 5.95 11.78 -7.32
CA ASN A 127 5.14 10.67 -6.86
C ASN A 127 4.23 10.16 -7.98
N ARG A 128 4.07 8.84 -8.08
CA ARG A 128 3.21 8.18 -9.07
C ARG A 128 2.58 6.93 -8.49
N ILE A 129 1.47 6.50 -9.09
CA ILE A 129 0.99 5.13 -8.94
C ILE A 129 1.45 4.35 -10.16
N VAL A 130 2.15 3.24 -9.94
CA VAL A 130 2.71 2.42 -11.01
C VAL A 130 2.28 0.96 -10.90
N ALA A 131 2.44 0.23 -12.00
CA ALA A 131 2.35 -1.22 -12.05
C ALA A 131 3.72 -1.84 -12.37
N ILE A 132 4.05 -2.95 -11.71
CA ILE A 132 5.31 -3.68 -11.87
C ILE A 132 4.99 -5.15 -12.12
N ASP A 133 5.43 -5.67 -13.27
CA ASP A 133 5.25 -7.08 -13.61
C ASP A 133 6.00 -7.98 -12.62
N CYS A 134 5.36 -9.07 -12.18
CA CYS A 134 5.93 -9.97 -11.18
C CYS A 134 6.64 -11.19 -11.76
N THR A 135 6.66 -11.35 -13.08
CA THR A 135 7.23 -12.52 -13.76
C THR A 135 8.72 -12.31 -14.06
N ASP A 136 9.08 -11.13 -14.57
CA ASP A 136 10.42 -10.77 -15.02
C ASP A 136 11.23 -10.06 -13.93
N ALA A 137 12.49 -10.46 -13.78
CA ALA A 137 13.44 -9.76 -12.90
C ALA A 137 13.94 -8.48 -13.60
N GLY A 138 13.95 -7.36 -12.88
CA GLY A 138 14.36 -6.07 -13.43
C GLY A 138 13.32 -5.43 -14.36
N ALA A 139 12.04 -5.71 -14.15
CA ALA A 139 10.93 -5.10 -14.87
C ALA A 139 10.92 -3.57 -14.70
N GLU A 140 10.69 -2.87 -15.82
CA GLU A 140 10.38 -1.45 -15.84
C GLU A 140 8.97 -1.20 -15.29
N THR A 141 8.73 0.00 -14.76
CA THR A 141 7.44 0.37 -14.18
C THR A 141 6.50 0.95 -15.25
N THR A 142 5.22 0.61 -15.16
CA THR A 142 4.17 1.21 -15.99
C THR A 142 3.41 2.25 -15.18
N VAL A 143 3.47 3.51 -15.57
CA VAL A 143 2.76 4.61 -14.88
C VAL A 143 1.25 4.45 -15.09
N LEU A 144 0.49 4.42 -13.99
CA LEU A 144 -0.97 4.37 -13.99
C LEU A 144 -1.58 5.73 -13.69
N VAL A 145 -1.04 6.44 -12.69
CA VAL A 145 -1.53 7.75 -12.28
C VAL A 145 -0.34 8.66 -11.96
N GLU A 146 -0.36 9.88 -12.48
CA GLU A 146 0.60 10.94 -12.18
C GLU A 146 -0.05 12.32 -12.38
N GLY A 147 0.62 13.39 -11.89
CA GLY A 147 0.20 14.77 -12.08
C GLY A 147 -0.07 15.55 -10.78
N ALA A 148 -0.31 14.87 -9.66
CA ALA A 148 -0.34 15.46 -8.32
C ALA A 148 1.03 15.34 -7.64
N ASP A 149 1.29 16.20 -6.66
CA ASP A 149 2.54 16.17 -5.90
C ASP A 149 2.66 14.87 -5.08
N PHE A 150 1.54 14.37 -4.54
CA PHE A 150 1.52 13.17 -3.70
C PHE A 150 0.35 12.21 -3.98
N TYR A 151 0.61 10.94 -3.70
CA TYR A 151 -0.34 9.84 -3.84
C TYR A 151 -0.22 8.88 -2.67
N ALA A 152 -1.34 8.32 -2.22
CA ALA A 152 -1.36 7.29 -1.19
C ALA A 152 -2.51 6.31 -1.38
N TRP A 153 -2.41 5.15 -0.73
CA TRP A 153 -3.43 4.11 -0.69
C TRP A 153 -4.02 3.74 -2.06
N PRO A 154 -3.22 3.28 -3.04
CA PRO A 154 -3.79 2.58 -4.18
C PRO A 154 -4.60 1.38 -3.66
N ARG A 155 -5.82 1.21 -4.14
CA ARG A 155 -6.75 0.14 -3.73
C ARG A 155 -7.47 -0.43 -4.94
N LEU A 156 -7.19 -1.69 -5.22
CA LEU A 156 -7.84 -2.43 -6.29
C LEU A 156 -9.14 -3.05 -5.75
N SER A 157 -10.24 -2.86 -6.46
CA SER A 157 -11.51 -3.51 -6.13
C SER A 157 -11.37 -5.04 -6.21
N PRO A 158 -12.17 -5.83 -5.46
CA PRO A 158 -12.02 -7.30 -5.40
C PRO A 158 -12.08 -8.01 -6.76
N ASN A 159 -12.81 -7.45 -7.73
CA ASN A 159 -12.91 -7.99 -9.09
C ASN A 159 -11.81 -7.48 -10.05
N GLY A 160 -10.84 -6.70 -9.58
CA GLY A 160 -9.74 -6.16 -10.38
C GLY A 160 -10.14 -5.10 -11.44
N ALA A 161 -11.36 -4.56 -11.38
CA ALA A 161 -11.92 -3.69 -12.41
C ALA A 161 -11.84 -2.19 -12.10
N THR A 162 -11.61 -1.79 -10.85
CA THR A 162 -11.57 -0.39 -10.44
C THR A 162 -10.38 -0.16 -9.52
N LEU A 163 -9.60 0.88 -9.80
CA LEU A 163 -8.54 1.38 -8.93
C LEU A 163 -9.04 2.63 -8.21
N ALA A 164 -8.92 2.67 -6.89
CA ALA A 164 -9.10 3.87 -6.07
C ALA A 164 -7.77 4.33 -5.50
N TRP A 165 -7.64 5.63 -5.24
CA TRP A 165 -6.44 6.21 -4.62
C TRP A 165 -6.76 7.57 -4.00
N VAL A 166 -5.90 8.02 -3.09
CA VAL A 166 -5.91 9.38 -2.54
C VAL A 166 -4.77 10.16 -3.17
N SER A 167 -5.00 11.44 -3.46
CA SER A 167 -3.96 12.39 -3.85
C SER A 167 -4.15 13.73 -3.17
N TRP A 168 -3.07 14.50 -3.08
CA TRP A 168 -3.06 15.88 -2.61
C TRP A 168 -1.85 16.61 -3.20
N ASP A 169 -1.88 17.92 -3.09
CA ASP A 169 -0.88 18.83 -3.65
C ASP A 169 -0.42 19.82 -2.58
N HIS A 170 0.75 20.41 -2.79
CA HIS A 170 1.18 21.55 -1.97
C HIS A 170 0.18 22.71 -2.07
N PRO A 171 0.01 23.50 -1.00
CA PRO A 171 0.76 23.46 0.27
C PRO A 171 0.16 22.53 1.33
N ASN A 172 -0.86 21.72 0.98
CA ASN A 172 -1.58 20.93 1.96
C ASN A 172 -0.74 19.74 2.43
N MET A 173 -0.73 19.53 3.74
CA MET A 173 -0.44 18.22 4.29
C MET A 173 -1.69 17.34 4.16
N PRO A 174 -1.55 16.02 4.17
CA PRO A 174 -2.71 15.17 3.91
C PRO A 174 -3.72 15.11 5.07
N TRP A 175 -3.46 15.77 6.20
CA TRP A 175 -4.47 16.04 7.24
C TRP A 175 -5.16 17.41 7.08
N ASP A 176 -4.66 18.29 6.20
CA ASP A 176 -5.31 19.56 5.86
C ASP A 176 -6.40 19.32 4.81
N GLY A 177 -6.08 18.55 3.77
CA GLY A 177 -7.03 18.18 2.73
C GLY A 177 -6.47 17.19 1.72
N THR A 178 -7.28 16.20 1.34
CA THR A 178 -6.95 15.22 0.31
C THR A 178 -8.16 14.91 -0.55
N THR A 179 -7.95 14.35 -1.74
CA THR A 179 -9.04 13.93 -2.61
C THR A 179 -8.97 12.44 -2.91
N LEU A 180 -10.09 11.75 -2.73
CA LEU A 180 -10.28 10.35 -3.12
C LEU A 180 -10.84 10.27 -4.53
N TYR A 181 -10.12 9.56 -5.38
CA TYR A 181 -10.52 9.26 -6.75
C TYR A 181 -10.71 7.76 -6.96
N ARG A 182 -11.46 7.41 -7.99
CA ARG A 182 -11.45 6.07 -8.58
C ARG A 182 -11.46 6.12 -10.10
N ALA A 183 -10.93 5.11 -10.75
CA ALA A 183 -11.01 4.93 -12.20
C ALA A 183 -11.27 3.46 -12.56
N PRO A 184 -12.09 3.18 -13.59
CA PRO A 184 -12.19 1.84 -14.14
C PRO A 184 -10.86 1.45 -14.80
N LEU A 185 -10.47 0.19 -14.69
CA LEU A 185 -9.32 -0.39 -15.37
C LEU A 185 -9.78 -1.13 -16.63
N ASN A 186 -9.09 -0.92 -17.75
CA ASN A 186 -9.34 -1.69 -18.97
C ASN A 186 -8.76 -3.12 -18.86
N ALA A 187 -8.87 -3.93 -19.93
CA ALA A 187 -8.35 -5.30 -19.93
C ALA A 187 -6.84 -5.38 -19.64
N ALA A 188 -6.04 -4.45 -20.17
CA ALA A 188 -4.61 -4.32 -19.88
C ALA A 188 -4.32 -3.73 -18.48
N GLY A 189 -5.36 -3.30 -17.77
CA GLY A 189 -5.25 -2.78 -16.42
C GLY A 189 -4.78 -1.33 -16.36
N MET A 190 -4.94 -0.58 -17.45
CA MET A 190 -4.72 0.86 -17.47
C MET A 190 -5.98 1.60 -17.02
N PRO A 191 -5.86 2.65 -16.20
CA PRO A 191 -7.01 3.43 -15.74
C PRO A 191 -7.63 4.24 -16.88
N GLY A 192 -8.96 4.29 -16.90
CA GLY A 192 -9.74 5.23 -17.68
C GLY A 192 -9.90 6.57 -16.97
N THR A 193 -10.98 7.29 -17.27
CA THR A 193 -11.27 8.59 -16.66
C THR A 193 -11.47 8.47 -15.14
N ALA A 194 -10.69 9.23 -14.38
CA ALA A 194 -10.84 9.34 -12.94
C ALA A 194 -12.17 10.03 -12.58
N THR A 195 -12.83 9.52 -11.56
CA THR A 195 -14.05 10.07 -10.96
C THR A 195 -13.74 10.50 -9.54
N TYR A 196 -14.03 11.76 -9.22
CA TYR A 196 -14.01 12.27 -7.85
C TYR A 196 -15.03 11.51 -6.99
N VAL A 197 -14.62 11.09 -5.79
CA VAL A 197 -15.49 10.41 -4.82
C VAL A 197 -15.78 11.31 -3.62
N ALA A 198 -14.72 11.81 -2.97
CA ALA A 198 -14.82 12.57 -1.72
C ALA A 198 -13.55 13.40 -1.48
N GLY A 199 -13.61 14.31 -0.50
CA GLY A 199 -12.47 15.12 -0.06
C GLY A 199 -12.41 16.50 -0.68
N GLY A 200 -11.32 17.21 -0.46
CA GLY A 200 -11.11 18.57 -0.96
C GLY A 200 -9.95 19.28 -0.25
N GLU A 201 -9.85 20.59 -0.44
CA GLU A 201 -8.76 21.41 0.13
C GLU A 201 -8.80 21.48 1.67
N GLU A 202 -9.99 21.31 2.28
CA GLU A 202 -10.22 21.40 3.73
C GLU A 202 -10.84 20.11 4.31
N ILE A 203 -10.81 19.02 3.54
CA ILE A 203 -11.38 17.72 3.94
C ILE A 203 -10.34 16.64 3.70
N SER A 204 -9.91 15.99 4.77
CA SER A 204 -8.98 14.87 4.73
C SER A 204 -9.72 13.55 4.56
N ILE A 205 -9.39 12.85 3.48
CA ILE A 205 -9.76 11.45 3.26
C ILE A 205 -8.60 10.54 3.66
N PHE A 206 -8.93 9.51 4.43
CA PHE A 206 -7.99 8.54 4.96
C PHE A 206 -8.39 7.10 4.68
N GLN A 207 -7.38 6.26 4.39
CA GLN A 207 -7.47 4.80 4.28
C GLN A 207 -8.72 4.30 3.53
N PRO A 208 -8.86 4.61 2.24
CA PRO A 208 -9.87 3.93 1.44
C PRO A 208 -9.61 2.41 1.44
N ASP A 209 -10.67 1.62 1.38
CA ASP A 209 -10.60 0.19 1.11
C ASP A 209 -11.91 -0.35 0.54
N TRP A 210 -11.84 -1.50 -0.12
CA TRP A 210 -13.00 -2.15 -0.69
C TRP A 210 -13.51 -3.26 0.22
N SER A 211 -14.81 -3.26 0.46
CA SER A 211 -15.48 -4.42 1.04
C SER A 211 -15.49 -5.59 0.06
N PRO A 212 -15.68 -6.84 0.54
CA PRO A 212 -15.80 -8.01 -0.34
C PRO A 212 -16.93 -7.91 -1.38
N SER A 213 -17.99 -7.15 -1.11
CA SER A 213 -19.08 -6.86 -2.05
C SER A 213 -18.71 -5.86 -3.14
N GLY A 214 -17.54 -5.21 -3.04
CA GLY A 214 -17.10 -4.18 -3.98
C GLY A 214 -17.60 -2.78 -3.64
N ASP A 215 -18.07 -2.53 -2.42
CA ASP A 215 -18.37 -1.18 -1.95
C ASP A 215 -17.11 -0.49 -1.42
N LEU A 216 -16.85 0.74 -1.88
CA LEU A 216 -15.72 1.55 -1.44
C LEU A 216 -16.04 2.24 -0.11
N HIS A 217 -15.20 1.98 0.88
CA HIS A 217 -15.23 2.60 2.20
C HIS A 217 -14.01 3.49 2.38
N PHE A 218 -14.13 4.52 3.21
CA PHE A 218 -13.04 5.44 3.53
C PHE A 218 -13.36 6.18 4.82
N VAL A 219 -12.37 6.80 5.44
CA VAL A 219 -12.55 7.70 6.57
C VAL A 219 -12.50 9.14 6.08
N SER A 220 -13.39 9.98 6.57
CA SER A 220 -13.47 11.40 6.22
C SER A 220 -13.66 12.22 7.49
N ASP A 221 -13.03 13.39 7.54
CA ASP A 221 -13.11 14.34 8.63
C ASP A 221 -14.09 15.50 8.38
N GLU A 222 -14.90 15.41 7.31
CA GLU A 222 -15.82 16.47 6.88
C GLU A 222 -16.81 16.95 7.96
N THR A 223 -17.04 16.14 8.99
CA THR A 223 -17.90 16.47 10.14
C THR A 223 -17.14 17.04 11.34
N GLY A 224 -15.83 17.31 11.21
CA GLY A 224 -14.92 17.71 12.29
C GLY A 224 -14.42 16.57 13.17
N TRP A 225 -14.75 15.33 12.81
CA TRP A 225 -14.28 14.08 13.43
C TRP A 225 -14.07 13.05 12.33
N TRP A 226 -13.03 12.23 12.43
CA TRP A 226 -12.76 11.19 11.43
C TRP A 226 -13.78 10.07 11.62
N ASN A 227 -14.72 9.95 10.69
CA ASN A 227 -15.78 8.92 10.74
C ASN A 227 -15.70 8.00 9.50
N LEU A 228 -16.28 6.81 9.60
CA LEU A 228 -16.33 5.86 8.50
C LEU A 228 -17.46 6.20 7.52
N TYR A 229 -17.11 6.28 6.24
CA TYR A 229 -18.01 6.55 5.12
C TYR A 229 -18.00 5.40 4.12
N ARG A 230 -19.04 5.36 3.31
CA ARG A 230 -19.16 4.46 2.16
C ARG A 230 -19.66 5.24 0.95
N GLU A 231 -19.13 4.91 -0.20
CA GLU A 231 -19.72 5.34 -1.46
C GLU A 231 -20.91 4.43 -1.85
N ASP A 232 -22.04 5.05 -2.17
CA ASP A 232 -23.28 4.40 -2.61
C ASP A 232 -23.80 5.12 -3.85
N LYS A 233 -23.62 4.51 -5.02
CA LYS A 233 -24.10 5.01 -6.33
C LYS A 233 -23.65 6.45 -6.62
N GLY A 234 -22.37 6.76 -6.39
CA GLY A 234 -21.80 8.08 -6.65
C GLY A 234 -22.13 9.15 -5.59
N LYS A 235 -22.71 8.74 -4.46
CA LYS A 235 -22.88 9.58 -3.27
C LYS A 235 -22.14 8.99 -2.10
N THR A 236 -21.67 9.82 -1.19
CA THR A 236 -21.04 9.37 0.05
C THR A 236 -22.07 9.37 1.18
N ARG A 237 -21.92 8.44 2.13
CA ARG A 237 -22.75 8.39 3.34
C ARG A 237 -21.91 7.98 4.55
N ALA A 238 -22.10 8.66 5.68
CA ALA A 238 -21.54 8.22 6.96
C ALA A 238 -22.22 6.91 7.40
N LEU A 239 -21.43 5.94 7.88
CA LEU A 239 -21.94 4.66 8.39
C LEU A 239 -22.21 4.69 9.90
N ALA A 240 -21.41 5.45 10.66
CA ALA A 240 -21.51 5.57 12.11
C ALA A 240 -21.15 7.00 12.56
N PRO A 241 -21.99 8.01 12.26
CA PRO A 241 -21.69 9.40 12.59
C PRO A 241 -21.60 9.59 14.11
N MET A 242 -20.45 10.08 14.58
CA MET A 242 -20.16 10.24 16.00
C MET A 242 -19.08 11.29 16.22
N GLY A 243 -19.19 12.03 17.34
CA GLY A 243 -18.14 12.94 17.80
C GLY A 243 -16.93 12.20 18.40
N ALA A 244 -16.29 11.34 17.61
CA ALA A 244 -15.12 10.55 17.98
C ALA A 244 -14.27 10.20 16.75
N GLU A 245 -12.97 9.97 16.95
CA GLU A 245 -12.04 9.58 15.89
C GLU A 245 -12.10 8.06 15.62
N PHE A 246 -12.23 7.69 14.35
CA PHE A 246 -12.14 6.30 13.87
C PHE A 246 -10.79 5.98 13.22
N SER A 247 -9.76 6.78 13.50
CA SER A 247 -8.47 6.69 12.81
C SER A 247 -7.30 7.21 13.64
N LEU A 248 -6.10 7.03 13.11
CA LEU A 248 -4.83 7.52 13.63
C LEU A 248 -4.27 8.63 12.73
N PRO A 249 -3.39 9.51 13.24
CA PRO A 249 -2.72 10.51 12.43
C PRO A 249 -1.86 9.85 11.33
N LEU A 250 -1.84 10.50 10.17
CA LEU A 250 -1.38 9.93 8.89
C LEU A 250 0.06 9.44 8.84
N TRP A 251 0.97 10.03 9.63
CA TRP A 251 2.37 9.57 9.70
C TRP A 251 2.52 8.18 10.34
N SER A 252 1.47 7.65 10.98
CA SER A 252 1.48 6.32 11.61
C SER A 252 1.12 5.22 10.60
N GLN A 253 1.92 5.06 9.54
CA GLN A 253 1.72 4.05 8.47
C GLN A 253 1.99 2.59 8.92
N ILE A 254 2.02 2.31 10.24
CA ILE A 254 2.36 0.98 10.78
C ILE A 254 1.13 0.10 11.05
N GLY A 255 -0.09 0.61 10.87
CA GLY A 255 -1.30 -0.21 11.00
C GLY A 255 -2.38 0.23 10.04
N ARG A 256 -2.85 -0.68 9.18
CA ARG A 256 -4.24 -0.60 8.70
C ARG A 256 -5.13 -0.57 9.95
N ALA A 257 -6.02 0.41 10.06
CA ALA A 257 -7.16 0.27 10.94
C ALA A 257 -8.04 -0.83 10.31
N HIS A 258 -8.02 -2.02 10.88
CA HIS A 258 -9.00 -3.06 10.55
C HIS A 258 -10.32 -2.63 11.19
N VAL A 259 -11.34 -2.39 10.37
CA VAL A 259 -12.73 -2.26 10.81
C VAL A 259 -13.46 -3.54 10.51
#